data_AF-A0A5C5ZN66-F1
#
_entry.id   AF-A0A5C5ZN66-F1
#
_cell.length_a   1.000
_cell.length_b   1.000
_cell.length_c   1.000
_cell.angle_alpha   90.00
_cell.angle_beta   90.00
_cell.angle_gamma   90.00
#
_symmetry.space_group_name_H-M   'P 1'
#
loop_
_entity.id
_entity.type
_entity.pdbx_description
1 polymer ?
#
loop_
_entity_poly.entity_id
_entity_poly.type
_entity_poly.pdbx_seq_one_letter_code
_entity_poly.pdbx_strand_id
1 'polypeptide(L)'
;MADGMKPLGVAVVILVGLGGSAASAAERAAPPTFSEEERAVFFDDAFAALEGERPDYSAPAAEQPTAIAPAPATAGAWGDWIAADVVETEIKRQAAAIAEATRSEPAFRAGGWRQTRDAAALLGLMFRVAAEHDEPVRWQAVAPRWSVSFAGAAAEIDSGAPFQRAEALRDALAELVRGARPEPPVTSNGSPAGRGVLMRRMELATGERLPETLVDRRSWRRGAADARHEAQLLAVLAEALLAEGLEDADDESYAAYARQLREAASSLATAAEGEDRAAAATALEACQRSCAACHDDYRG
;
A
#
# COMPACT_ATOMS: atom_id res chain seq x y z
N MET A 1 -29.37 80.31 10.86
CA MET A 1 -30.68 79.90 11.40
C MET A 1 -30.96 78.52 10.88
N ALA A 2 -31.21 77.59 11.79
CA ALA A 2 -31.20 76.15 11.57
C ALA A 2 -32.47 75.65 10.89
N ASP A 3 -32.29 74.70 9.98
CA ASP A 3 -33.29 73.84 9.36
C ASP A 3 -32.68 72.42 9.55
N GLY A 4 -33.30 71.41 10.15
CA GLY A 4 -34.70 71.04 10.12
C GLY A 4 -34.78 69.62 9.56
N MET A 5 -34.44 68.59 10.35
CA MET A 5 -34.67 67.19 9.92
C MET A 5 -35.06 66.30 11.10
N LYS A 6 -36.25 65.71 10.97
CA LYS A 6 -36.96 64.87 11.93
C LYS A 6 -36.43 63.43 11.91
N PRO A 7 -36.36 62.70 13.04
CA PRO A 7 -36.08 61.27 13.03
C PRO A 7 -37.37 60.46 12.76
N LEU A 8 -37.32 59.56 11.78
CA LEU A 8 -38.31 58.48 11.64
C LEU A 8 -37.96 57.37 12.63
N GLY A 9 -38.86 57.11 13.57
CA GLY A 9 -38.82 55.93 14.44
C GLY A 9 -39.23 54.68 13.68
N VAL A 10 -38.40 53.64 13.74
CA VAL A 10 -38.73 52.29 13.29
C VAL A 10 -39.15 51.48 14.51
N ALA A 11 -40.42 51.08 14.55
CA ALA A 11 -40.94 50.16 15.54
C ALA A 11 -40.59 48.72 15.14
N VAL A 12 -39.82 48.02 15.98
CA VAL A 12 -39.55 46.59 15.84
C VAL A 12 -40.64 45.83 16.59
N VAL A 13 -41.50 45.14 15.85
CA VAL A 13 -42.47 44.18 16.39
C VAL A 13 -41.78 42.83 16.46
N ILE A 14 -41.54 42.33 17.69
CA ILE A 14 -41.06 40.97 17.93
C ILE A 14 -42.29 40.06 18.02
N LEU A 15 -42.46 39.20 17.01
CA LEU A 15 -43.46 38.14 16.98
C LEU A 15 -42.75 36.82 17.33
N VAL A 16 -42.98 36.33 18.54
CA VAL A 16 -42.51 35.01 18.99
C VAL A 16 -43.49 33.95 18.45
N GLY A 17 -43.08 33.27 17.38
CA GLY A 17 -43.79 32.12 16.83
C GLY A 17 -43.36 30.82 17.52
N LEU A 18 -44.27 30.19 18.25
CA LEU A 18 -44.15 28.80 18.72
C LEU A 18 -44.37 27.86 17.52
N GLY A 19 -43.29 27.45 16.86
CA GLY A 19 -43.30 26.44 15.80
C GLY A 19 -42.99 25.05 16.36
N GLY A 20 -44.02 24.21 16.54
CA GLY A 20 -43.84 22.78 16.74
C GLY A 20 -43.35 22.13 15.46
N SER A 21 -42.18 21.48 15.50
CA SER A 21 -41.66 20.69 14.38
C SER A 21 -42.35 19.33 14.36
N ALA A 22 -43.29 19.14 13.43
CA ALA A 22 -43.69 17.82 12.98
C ALA A 22 -42.65 17.33 11.97
N ALA A 23 -41.97 16.22 12.27
CA ALA A 23 -41.03 15.60 11.33
C ALA A 23 -41.78 15.13 10.08
N SER A 24 -41.51 15.75 8.93
CA SER A 24 -42.00 15.24 7.64
C SER A 24 -41.26 13.95 7.32
N ALA A 25 -42.00 12.85 7.14
CA ALA A 25 -41.44 11.63 6.56
C ALA A 25 -40.87 11.97 5.18
N ALA A 26 -39.56 11.79 5.00
CA ALA A 26 -38.91 12.02 3.71
C ALA A 26 -39.59 11.17 2.64
N GLU A 27 -40.10 11.82 1.59
CA GLU A 27 -40.66 11.16 0.42
C GLU A 27 -39.55 10.32 -0.23
N ARG A 28 -39.66 9.00 -0.12
CA ARG A 28 -38.69 8.09 -0.73
C ARG A 28 -38.87 8.17 -2.25
N ALA A 29 -37.77 8.37 -2.97
CA ALA A 29 -37.76 8.32 -4.42
C ALA A 29 -38.37 6.99 -4.91
N ALA A 30 -39.17 7.07 -5.97
CA ALA A 30 -39.71 5.89 -6.62
C ALA A 30 -38.54 5.01 -7.16
N PRO A 31 -38.65 3.68 -7.05
CA PRO A 31 -37.61 2.79 -7.54
C PRO A 31 -37.40 2.96 -9.04
N PRO A 32 -36.16 2.85 -9.54
CA PRO A 32 -35.88 2.92 -10.97
C PRO A 32 -36.56 1.76 -11.70
N THR A 33 -37.06 2.04 -12.90
CA THR A 33 -37.55 1.02 -13.83
C THR A 33 -36.42 0.62 -14.77
N PHE A 34 -36.05 -0.66 -14.78
CA PHE A 34 -35.04 -1.18 -15.69
C PHE A 34 -35.70 -1.70 -16.97
N SER A 35 -35.10 -1.38 -18.12
CA SER A 35 -35.47 -1.94 -19.42
C SER A 35 -35.11 -3.43 -19.51
N GLU A 36 -35.70 -4.15 -20.48
CA GLU A 36 -35.39 -5.57 -20.69
C GLU A 36 -33.92 -5.80 -21.06
N GLU A 37 -33.30 -4.87 -21.79
CA GLU A 37 -31.87 -4.92 -22.14
C GLU A 37 -30.97 -4.78 -20.89
N GLU A 38 -31.34 -3.91 -19.95
CA GLU A 38 -30.60 -3.75 -18.68
C GLU A 38 -30.76 -4.95 -17.77
N ARG A 39 -31.95 -5.58 -17.76
CA ARG A 39 -32.21 -6.80 -16.99
C ARG A 39 -31.46 -8.01 -17.53
N ALA A 40 -31.21 -8.07 -18.85
CA ALA A 40 -30.48 -9.16 -19.48
C ALA A 40 -29.00 -9.26 -19.05
N VAL A 41 -28.43 -8.22 -18.43
CA VAL A 41 -27.08 -8.23 -17.85
C VAL A 41 -27.04 -8.98 -16.52
N PHE A 42 -28.18 -9.10 -15.83
CA PHE A 42 -28.28 -9.77 -14.54
C PHE A 42 -28.83 -11.18 -14.71
N PHE A 43 -28.33 -12.13 -13.91
CA PHE A 43 -28.92 -13.46 -13.84
C PHE A 43 -30.29 -13.37 -13.16
N ASP A 44 -31.30 -13.99 -13.74
CA ASP A 44 -32.62 -14.13 -13.11
C ASP A 44 -32.52 -14.88 -11.76
N ASP A 45 -31.55 -15.80 -11.67
CA ASP A 45 -31.13 -16.45 -10.43
C ASP A 45 -29.60 -16.54 -10.39
N ALA A 46 -28.98 -15.72 -9.54
CA ALA A 46 -27.53 -15.72 -9.36
C ALA A 46 -26.97 -17.07 -8.89
N PHE A 47 -27.79 -17.91 -8.23
CA PHE A 47 -27.35 -19.22 -7.74
C PHE A 47 -27.38 -20.29 -8.82
N ALA A 48 -28.16 -20.13 -9.88
CA ALA A 48 -28.17 -21.03 -11.03
C ALA A 48 -26.87 -20.96 -11.85
N ALA A 49 -26.10 -19.86 -11.72
CA ALA A 49 -24.82 -19.66 -12.39
C ALA A 49 -23.60 -20.12 -11.57
N LEU A 50 -23.80 -20.62 -10.35
CA LEU A 50 -22.72 -21.09 -9.49
C LEU A 50 -22.46 -22.58 -9.72
N GLU A 51 -21.24 -22.92 -10.13
CA GLU A 51 -20.76 -24.30 -10.22
C GLU A 51 -20.02 -24.67 -8.93
N GLY A 52 -20.48 -25.73 -8.26
CA GLY A 52 -19.87 -26.24 -7.03
C GLY A 52 -20.92 -26.66 -5.99
N GLU A 53 -20.51 -27.47 -5.03
CA GLU A 53 -21.38 -27.88 -3.93
C GLU A 53 -21.60 -26.68 -2.99
N ARG A 54 -22.87 -26.30 -2.78
CA ARG A 54 -23.24 -25.19 -1.90
C ARG A 54 -22.77 -25.53 -0.48
N PRO A 55 -21.91 -24.71 0.16
CA PRO A 55 -21.50 -24.97 1.53
C PRO A 55 -22.73 -25.05 2.44
N ASP A 56 -22.79 -26.09 3.26
CA ASP A 56 -23.85 -26.26 4.24
C ASP A 56 -23.61 -25.33 5.44
N TYR A 57 -24.28 -24.18 5.45
CA TYR A 57 -24.24 -23.21 6.55
C TYR A 57 -25.21 -23.54 7.69
N SER A 58 -25.90 -24.69 7.63
CA SER A 58 -26.80 -25.15 8.71
C SER A 58 -26.10 -26.06 9.73
N ALA A 59 -24.88 -26.49 9.44
CA ALA A 59 -24.00 -27.12 10.41
C ALA A 59 -23.37 -26.03 11.32
N PRO A 60 -23.31 -26.22 12.66
CA PRO A 60 -22.46 -25.37 13.48
C PRO A 60 -21.04 -25.49 12.94
N ALA A 61 -20.41 -24.34 12.68
CA ALA A 61 -19.01 -24.29 12.27
C ALA A 61 -18.21 -25.19 13.21
N ALA A 62 -17.59 -26.23 12.66
CA ALA A 62 -16.59 -26.97 13.42
C ALA A 62 -15.58 -25.93 13.90
N GLU A 63 -15.36 -25.88 15.22
CA GLU A 63 -14.38 -25.00 15.84
C GLU A 63 -13.08 -25.13 15.06
N GLN A 64 -12.73 -24.09 14.30
CA GLN A 64 -11.40 -23.96 13.76
C GLN A 64 -10.45 -23.96 14.96
N PRO A 65 -9.32 -24.68 14.93
CA PRO A 65 -8.36 -24.66 16.01
C PRO A 65 -7.84 -23.22 16.19
N THR A 66 -8.40 -22.51 17.16
CA THR A 66 -7.87 -21.24 17.66
C THR A 66 -6.66 -21.55 18.52
N ALA A 67 -5.53 -21.84 17.88
CA ALA A 67 -4.18 -21.73 18.43
C ALA A 67 -3.18 -22.19 17.36
N ILE A 68 -2.75 -21.26 16.50
CA ILE A 68 -1.40 -21.36 15.95
C ILE A 68 -0.49 -20.99 17.12
N ALA A 69 0.10 -22.01 17.76
CA ALA A 69 1.20 -21.79 18.68
C ALA A 69 2.29 -21.00 17.93
N PRO A 70 2.88 -19.95 18.53
CA PRO A 70 3.92 -19.19 17.86
C PRO A 70 5.07 -20.16 17.53
N ALA A 71 5.31 -20.36 16.24
CA ALA A 71 6.53 -21.01 15.80
C ALA A 71 7.72 -20.18 16.32
N PRO A 72 8.79 -20.82 16.82
CA PRO A 72 9.97 -20.08 17.27
C PRO A 72 10.48 -19.22 16.11
N ALA A 73 10.65 -17.92 16.38
CA ALA A 73 11.18 -16.95 15.44
C ALA A 73 12.61 -17.37 15.03
N THR A 74 12.71 -18.05 13.90
CA THR A 74 13.94 -18.04 13.12
C THR A 74 13.92 -16.72 12.36
N ALA A 75 14.94 -15.88 12.59
CA ALA A 75 15.25 -14.81 11.65
C ALA A 75 15.48 -15.50 10.30
N GLY A 76 14.48 -15.39 9.42
CA GLY A 76 14.50 -16.01 8.11
C GLY A 76 15.55 -15.36 7.23
N ALA A 77 16.05 -16.13 6.29
CA ALA A 77 16.87 -15.62 5.21
C ALA A 77 15.98 -14.77 4.29
N TRP A 78 16.48 -13.70 3.67
CA TRP A 78 15.65 -12.86 2.78
C TRP A 78 15.06 -13.69 1.62
N GLY A 79 15.77 -14.73 1.18
CA GLY A 79 15.30 -15.67 0.16
C GLY A 79 14.03 -16.44 0.54
N ASP A 80 13.64 -16.49 1.82
CA ASP A 80 12.40 -17.14 2.27
C ASP A 80 11.15 -16.31 1.91
N TRP A 81 11.30 -15.01 1.63
CA TRP A 81 10.17 -14.09 1.44
C TRP A 81 10.15 -13.42 0.06
N ILE A 82 11.32 -13.25 -0.55
CA ILE A 82 11.44 -12.58 -1.85
C ILE A 82 12.48 -13.28 -2.70
N ALA A 83 12.16 -13.49 -3.98
CA ALA A 83 13.09 -14.05 -4.93
C ALA A 83 14.06 -12.97 -5.45
N ALA A 84 15.29 -13.36 -5.80
CA ALA A 84 16.31 -12.42 -6.30
C ALA A 84 15.84 -11.62 -7.53
N ASP A 85 15.08 -12.25 -8.44
CA ASP A 85 14.54 -11.60 -9.64
C ASP A 85 13.47 -10.55 -9.31
N VAL A 86 12.70 -10.76 -8.23
CA VAL A 86 11.71 -9.80 -7.74
C VAL A 86 12.40 -8.58 -7.11
N VAL A 87 13.49 -8.78 -6.34
CA VAL A 87 14.33 -7.67 -5.86
C VAL A 87 14.86 -6.83 -7.03
N GLU A 88 15.41 -7.49 -8.06
CA GLU A 88 15.91 -6.78 -9.24
C GLU A 88 14.82 -6.02 -10.01
N THR A 89 13.65 -6.64 -10.13
CA THR A 89 12.49 -6.06 -10.81
C THR A 89 11.99 -4.84 -10.06
N GLU A 90 11.93 -4.90 -8.73
CA GLU A 90 11.47 -3.77 -7.93
C GLU A 90 12.45 -2.59 -8.00
N ILE A 91 13.76 -2.83 -7.93
CA ILE A 91 14.76 -1.78 -8.13
C ILE A 91 14.57 -1.08 -9.49
N LYS A 92 14.30 -1.84 -10.57
CA LYS A 92 14.02 -1.27 -11.90
C LYS A 92 12.71 -0.49 -11.92
N ARG A 93 11.64 -0.99 -11.28
CA ARG A 93 10.34 -0.29 -11.17
C ARG A 93 10.50 1.05 -10.45
N GLN A 94 11.24 1.08 -9.36
CA GLN A 94 11.50 2.32 -8.63
C GLN A 94 12.43 3.28 -9.38
N ALA A 95 13.39 2.76 -10.15
CA ALA A 95 14.20 3.58 -11.05
C ALA A 95 13.33 4.30 -12.11
N ALA A 96 12.36 3.59 -12.69
CA ALA A 96 11.40 4.18 -13.62
C ALA A 96 10.48 5.21 -12.92
N ALA A 97 10.05 4.95 -11.69
CA ALA A 97 9.23 5.87 -10.91
C ALA A 97 9.98 7.19 -10.61
N ILE A 98 11.25 7.11 -10.22
CA ILE A 98 12.10 8.29 -10.04
C ILE A 98 12.27 9.05 -11.36
N ALA A 99 12.55 8.36 -12.46
CA ALA A 99 12.73 9.00 -13.77
C ALA A 99 11.49 9.79 -14.20
N GLU A 100 10.29 9.23 -14.02
CA GLU A 100 9.02 9.90 -14.34
C GLU A 100 8.75 11.10 -13.43
N ALA A 101 8.96 10.93 -12.12
CA ALA A 101 8.76 11.97 -11.11
C ALA A 101 9.73 13.15 -11.26
N THR A 102 10.89 12.91 -11.85
CA THR A 102 11.98 13.87 -12.04
C THR A 102 12.20 14.25 -13.50
N ARG A 103 11.21 13.99 -14.38
CA ARG A 103 11.30 14.33 -15.81
C ARG A 103 11.53 15.82 -16.09
N SER A 104 11.11 16.68 -15.17
CA SER A 104 11.34 18.12 -15.21
C SER A 104 11.18 18.74 -13.82
N GLU A 105 11.80 19.90 -13.61
CA GLU A 105 11.67 20.64 -12.35
C GLU A 105 10.21 21.03 -12.01
N PRO A 106 9.37 21.51 -12.95
CA PRO A 106 7.96 21.77 -12.67
C PRO A 106 7.18 20.52 -12.22
N ALA A 107 7.40 19.37 -12.85
CA ALA A 107 6.73 18.12 -12.47
C ALA A 107 7.16 17.66 -11.07
N PHE A 108 8.44 17.80 -10.75
CA PHE A 108 8.96 17.50 -9.42
C PHE A 108 8.30 18.37 -8.34
N ARG A 109 8.24 19.69 -8.56
CA ARG A 109 7.59 20.64 -7.63
C ARG A 109 6.08 20.40 -7.50
N ALA A 110 5.42 19.95 -8.57
CA ALA A 110 3.98 19.66 -8.58
C ALA A 110 3.58 18.38 -7.81
N GLY A 111 4.54 17.64 -7.25
CA GLY A 111 4.27 16.46 -6.42
C GLY A 111 5.25 15.32 -6.65
N GLY A 112 6.03 15.35 -7.74
CA GLY A 112 7.06 14.35 -8.02
C GLY A 112 8.11 14.21 -6.92
N TRP A 113 8.34 15.23 -6.09
CA TRP A 113 9.21 15.11 -4.93
C TRP A 113 8.74 14.05 -3.92
N ARG A 114 7.43 13.91 -3.67
CA ARG A 114 6.89 12.88 -2.76
C ARG A 114 7.09 11.48 -3.32
N GLN A 115 6.81 11.33 -4.62
CA GLN A 115 7.03 10.07 -5.33
C GLN A 115 8.50 9.69 -5.35
N THR A 116 9.39 10.66 -5.58
CA THR A 116 10.84 10.45 -5.56
C THR A 116 11.33 10.07 -4.18
N ARG A 117 10.84 10.73 -3.12
CA ARG A 117 11.16 10.39 -1.73
C ARG A 117 10.74 8.97 -1.40
N ASP A 118 9.49 8.59 -1.70
CA ASP A 118 8.96 7.26 -1.38
C ASP A 118 9.70 6.17 -2.17
N ALA A 119 9.97 6.41 -3.47
CA ALA A 119 10.77 5.51 -4.29
C ALA A 119 12.22 5.39 -3.81
N ALA A 120 12.85 6.49 -3.39
CA ALA A 120 14.20 6.47 -2.83
C ALA A 120 14.26 5.70 -1.50
N ALA A 121 13.31 5.92 -0.60
CA ALA A 121 13.24 5.15 0.65
C ALA A 121 13.06 3.65 0.39
N LEU A 122 12.19 3.28 -0.56
CA LEU A 122 12.00 1.89 -0.95
C LEU A 122 13.25 1.29 -1.62
N LEU A 123 13.97 2.05 -2.46
CA LEU A 123 15.26 1.63 -3.00
C LEU A 123 16.31 1.44 -1.91
N GLY A 124 16.32 2.28 -0.87
CA GLY A 124 17.16 2.10 0.30
C GLY A 124 16.95 0.73 0.94
N LEU A 125 15.69 0.35 1.16
CA LEU A 125 15.32 -0.98 1.65
C LEU A 125 15.70 -2.09 0.66
N MET A 126 15.41 -1.93 -0.64
CA MET A 126 15.66 -2.99 -1.62
C MET A 126 17.14 -3.25 -1.88
N PHE A 127 17.99 -2.23 -1.81
CA PHE A 127 19.43 -2.44 -1.84
C PHE A 127 19.95 -3.02 -0.52
N ARG A 128 19.30 -2.78 0.63
CA ARG A 128 19.65 -3.49 1.86
C ARG A 128 19.35 -4.99 1.73
N VAL A 129 18.13 -5.31 1.30
CA VAL A 129 17.72 -6.70 1.03
C VAL A 129 18.67 -7.34 0.02
N ALA A 130 18.98 -6.67 -1.09
CA ALA A 130 19.92 -7.19 -2.10
C ALA A 130 21.34 -7.45 -1.55
N ALA A 131 21.80 -6.67 -0.57
CA ALA A 131 23.11 -6.88 0.05
C ALA A 131 23.13 -8.13 0.93
N GLU A 132 22.03 -8.36 1.64
CA GLU A 132 21.85 -9.43 2.63
C GLU A 132 21.18 -10.69 2.04
N HIS A 133 20.82 -10.67 0.75
CA HIS A 133 20.10 -11.75 0.09
C HIS A 133 20.95 -13.03 -0.05
N ASP A 134 20.33 -14.18 0.19
CA ASP A 134 21.00 -15.49 0.21
C ASP A 134 21.36 -15.99 -1.20
N GLU A 135 20.52 -15.65 -2.19
CA GLU A 135 20.82 -15.89 -3.60
C GLU A 135 21.52 -14.69 -4.25
N PRO A 136 22.35 -14.91 -5.28
CA PRO A 136 23.01 -13.82 -6.00
C PRO A 136 22.03 -12.84 -6.65
N VAL A 137 22.06 -11.58 -6.21
CA VAL A 137 21.35 -10.46 -6.84
C VAL A 137 22.33 -9.63 -7.69
N ARG A 138 21.94 -9.20 -8.90
CA ARG A 138 22.82 -8.47 -9.85
C ARG A 138 23.67 -7.35 -9.24
N TRP A 139 23.13 -6.61 -8.27
CA TRP A 139 23.81 -5.47 -7.65
C TRP A 139 24.32 -5.73 -6.23
N GLN A 140 24.29 -6.97 -5.73
CA GLN A 140 24.65 -7.33 -4.36
C GLN A 140 25.98 -6.72 -3.90
N ALA A 141 27.03 -6.79 -4.74
CA ALA A 141 28.36 -6.25 -4.41
C ALA A 141 28.41 -4.72 -4.21
N VAL A 142 27.49 -3.97 -4.81
CA VAL A 142 27.42 -2.51 -4.64
C VAL A 142 26.28 -2.09 -3.72
N ALA A 143 25.39 -3.02 -3.37
CA ALA A 143 24.14 -2.73 -2.70
C ALA A 143 24.29 -2.00 -1.35
N PRO A 144 25.29 -2.30 -0.47
CA PRO A 144 25.44 -1.60 0.81
C PRO A 144 25.55 -0.07 0.68
N ARG A 145 26.42 0.42 -0.22
CA ARG A 145 26.61 1.87 -0.42
C ARG A 145 25.40 2.53 -1.08
N TRP A 146 24.70 1.82 -1.96
CA TRP A 146 23.50 2.32 -2.61
C TRP A 146 22.33 2.40 -1.64
N SER A 147 22.19 1.42 -0.74
CA SER A 147 21.19 1.43 0.33
C SER A 147 21.28 2.70 1.18
N VAL A 148 22.48 3.00 1.69
CA VAL A 148 22.73 4.20 2.51
C VAL A 148 22.48 5.48 1.72
N SER A 149 22.94 5.55 0.47
CA SER A 149 22.75 6.72 -0.38
C SER A 149 21.26 7.01 -0.65
N PHE A 150 20.47 5.97 -0.92
CA PHE A 150 19.03 6.11 -1.14
C PHE A 150 18.27 6.50 0.13
N ALA A 151 18.63 5.93 1.28
CA ALA A 151 18.09 6.32 2.57
C ALA A 151 18.36 7.81 2.88
N GLY A 152 19.61 8.27 2.67
CA GLY A 152 19.99 9.66 2.86
C GLY A 152 19.30 10.61 1.87
N ALA A 153 19.19 10.21 0.60
CA ALA A 153 18.49 10.99 -0.41
C ALA A 153 17.00 11.14 -0.09
N ALA A 154 16.34 10.09 0.42
CA ALA A 154 14.95 10.18 0.85
C ALA A 154 14.76 11.21 1.97
N ALA A 155 15.62 11.20 2.99
CA ALA A 155 15.58 12.17 4.09
C ALA A 155 15.84 13.62 3.60
N GLU A 156 16.78 13.81 2.69
CA GLU A 156 17.07 15.12 2.09
C GLU A 156 15.88 15.65 1.27
N ILE A 157 15.25 14.80 0.44
CA ILE A 157 14.10 15.18 -0.38
C ILE A 157 12.90 15.53 0.51
N ASP A 158 12.67 14.76 1.58
CA ASP A 158 11.63 15.06 2.56
C ASP A 158 11.86 16.43 3.25
N SER A 159 13.13 16.77 3.48
CA SER A 159 13.57 18.05 4.03
C SER A 159 13.62 19.20 3.02
N GLY A 160 13.16 18.99 1.78
CA GLY A 160 13.09 20.03 0.74
C GLY A 160 14.34 20.18 -0.11
N ALA A 161 15.08 19.11 -0.38
CA ALA A 161 16.22 19.13 -1.30
C ALA A 161 15.84 19.68 -2.70
N PRO A 162 16.76 20.38 -3.37
CA PRO A 162 16.52 20.95 -4.69
C PRO A 162 16.38 19.86 -5.76
N PHE A 163 15.72 20.17 -6.87
CA PHE A 163 15.47 19.24 -7.98
C PHE A 163 16.75 18.54 -8.49
N GLN A 164 17.86 19.27 -8.58
CA GLN A 164 19.16 18.76 -9.03
C GLN A 164 19.65 17.58 -8.18
N ARG A 165 19.24 17.52 -6.91
CA ARG A 165 19.58 16.42 -6.01
C ARG A 165 18.92 15.11 -6.46
N ALA A 166 17.63 15.19 -6.79
CA ALA A 166 16.85 14.07 -7.30
C ALA A 166 17.31 13.68 -8.72
N GLU A 167 17.70 14.67 -9.52
CA GLU A 167 18.26 14.46 -10.86
C GLU A 167 19.56 13.65 -10.83
N ALA A 168 20.52 14.04 -9.98
CA ALA A 168 21.78 13.30 -9.82
C ALA A 168 21.55 11.85 -9.37
N LEU A 169 20.55 11.62 -8.52
CA LEU A 169 20.16 10.28 -8.09
C LEU A 169 19.57 9.46 -9.24
N ARG A 170 18.65 10.04 -10.02
CA ARG A 170 18.08 9.43 -11.23
C ARG A 170 19.17 8.99 -12.19
N ASP A 171 20.10 9.88 -12.50
CA ASP A 171 21.10 9.64 -13.54
C ASP A 171 22.09 8.53 -13.13
N ALA A 172 22.58 8.58 -11.89
CA ALA A 172 23.46 7.55 -11.35
C ALA A 172 22.75 6.17 -11.30
N LEU A 173 21.49 6.13 -10.86
CA LEU A 173 20.71 4.89 -10.85
C LEU A 173 20.46 4.36 -12.26
N ALA A 174 20.18 5.23 -13.23
CA ALA A 174 19.98 4.83 -14.62
C ALA A 174 21.25 4.22 -15.24
N GLU A 175 22.43 4.76 -14.90
CA GLU A 175 23.72 4.18 -15.28
C GLU A 175 23.95 2.81 -14.63
N LEU A 176 23.67 2.68 -13.34
CA LEU A 176 23.76 1.40 -12.62
C LEU A 176 22.85 0.33 -13.24
N VAL A 177 21.60 0.69 -13.57
CA VAL A 177 20.63 -0.23 -14.19
C VAL A 177 21.08 -0.67 -15.59
N ARG A 178 21.74 0.22 -16.34
CA ARG A 178 22.39 -0.07 -17.64
C ARG A 178 23.66 -0.93 -17.52
N GLY A 179 24.15 -1.18 -16.30
CA GLY A 179 25.29 -2.06 -16.04
C GLY A 179 26.62 -1.34 -15.81
N ALA A 180 26.63 -0.01 -15.78
CA ALA A 180 27.78 0.72 -15.27
C ALA A 180 27.91 0.52 -13.75
N ARG A 181 29.05 0.97 -13.19
CA ARG A 181 29.30 0.94 -11.73
C ARG A 181 29.58 2.36 -11.21
N PRO A 182 28.64 3.31 -11.35
CA PRO A 182 28.85 4.64 -10.83
C PRO A 182 28.96 4.61 -9.30
N GLU A 183 29.63 5.63 -8.76
CA GLU A 183 29.54 5.88 -7.33
C GLU A 183 28.15 6.45 -7.02
N PRO A 184 27.44 5.95 -5.99
CA PRO A 184 26.21 6.59 -5.56
C PRO A 184 26.49 8.05 -5.15
N PRO A 185 25.57 8.99 -5.41
CA PRO A 185 25.72 10.36 -4.92
C PRO A 185 25.93 10.39 -3.40
N VAL A 186 26.87 11.22 -2.94
CA VAL A 186 27.12 11.41 -1.51
C VAL A 186 25.88 12.03 -0.86
N THR A 187 25.46 11.45 0.26
CA THR A 187 24.27 11.88 1.01
C THR A 187 24.63 12.06 2.47
N SER A 188 23.76 12.73 3.20
CA SER A 188 23.69 12.55 4.65
C SER A 188 23.45 11.06 5.00
N ASN A 189 23.87 10.64 6.18
CA ASN A 189 23.52 9.31 6.67
C ASN A 189 22.00 9.26 6.86
N GLY A 190 21.33 8.36 6.14
CA GLY A 190 19.89 8.15 6.25
C GLY A 190 19.55 6.96 7.14
N SER A 191 18.41 7.04 7.81
CA SER A 191 17.78 5.92 8.51
C SER A 191 17.01 5.03 7.55
N PRO A 192 16.65 3.78 7.95
CA PRO A 192 15.73 2.95 7.19
C PRO A 192 14.45 3.69 6.80
N ALA A 193 13.76 3.18 5.77
CA ALA A 193 12.49 3.76 5.32
C ALA A 193 11.52 3.91 6.52
N GLY A 194 11.08 5.13 6.79
CA GLY A 194 10.18 5.38 7.91
C GLY A 194 8.84 4.67 7.76
N ARG A 195 8.21 4.32 8.89
CA ARG A 195 6.91 3.60 8.96
C ARG A 195 5.87 4.12 7.97
N GLY A 196 5.71 5.44 7.88
CA GLY A 196 4.73 6.06 6.97
C GLY A 196 4.97 5.77 5.48
N VAL A 197 6.23 5.62 5.03
CA VAL A 197 6.56 5.23 3.65
C VAL A 197 6.19 3.76 3.43
N LEU A 198 6.58 2.89 4.37
CA LEU A 198 6.27 1.46 4.30
C LEU A 198 4.77 1.23 4.24
N MET A 199 4.01 1.87 5.12
CA MET A 199 2.54 1.76 5.16
C MET A 199 1.87 2.23 3.87
N ARG A 200 2.29 3.36 3.28
CA ARG A 200 1.75 3.80 1.97
C ARG A 200 2.02 2.78 0.86
N ARG A 201 3.21 2.17 0.85
CA ARG A 201 3.55 1.14 -0.15
C ARG A 201 2.75 -0.15 0.05
N MET A 202 2.50 -0.53 1.30
CA MET A 202 1.63 -1.67 1.64
C MET A 202 0.18 -1.40 1.25
N GLU A 203 -0.34 -0.21 1.53
CA GLU A 203 -1.70 0.22 1.15
C GLU A 203 -1.89 0.17 -0.38
N LEU A 204 -0.89 0.62 -1.15
CA LEU A 204 -0.93 0.48 -2.61
C LEU A 204 -0.99 -1.00 -3.05
N ALA A 205 -0.31 -1.90 -2.35
CA ALA A 205 -0.36 -3.34 -2.66
C ALA A 205 -1.73 -3.94 -2.34
N THR A 206 -2.24 -3.73 -1.12
CA THR A 206 -3.43 -4.41 -0.59
C THR A 206 -4.74 -3.73 -0.94
N GLY A 207 -4.72 -2.43 -1.23
CA GLY A 207 -5.89 -1.62 -1.58
C GLY A 207 -6.11 -1.48 -3.09
N GLU A 208 -5.05 -1.56 -3.90
CA GLU A 208 -5.14 -1.34 -5.35
C GLU A 208 -4.62 -2.52 -6.17
N ARG A 209 -3.31 -2.82 -6.10
CA ARG A 209 -2.65 -3.73 -7.05
C ARG A 209 -3.10 -5.18 -6.92
N LEU A 210 -3.08 -5.74 -5.72
CA LEU A 210 -3.48 -7.14 -5.48
C LEU A 210 -4.98 -7.35 -5.77
N PRO A 211 -5.91 -6.50 -5.27
CA PRO A 211 -7.33 -6.61 -5.63
C PRO A 211 -7.59 -6.58 -7.15
N GLU A 212 -6.89 -5.71 -7.89
CA GLU A 212 -7.06 -5.61 -9.35
C GLU A 212 -6.71 -6.92 -10.06
N THR A 213 -5.62 -7.59 -9.64
CA THR A 213 -5.23 -8.89 -10.21
C THR A 213 -6.23 -10.01 -9.90
N LEU A 214 -6.97 -9.90 -8.79
CA LEU A 214 -7.85 -10.95 -8.28
C LEU A 214 -9.32 -10.80 -8.68
N VAL A 215 -9.71 -9.71 -9.33
CA VAL A 215 -11.12 -9.39 -9.63
C VAL A 215 -11.84 -10.50 -10.39
N ASP A 216 -11.19 -11.11 -11.38
CA ASP A 216 -11.74 -12.20 -12.18
C ASP A 216 -10.63 -13.14 -12.70
N ARG A 217 -11.03 -14.25 -13.34
CA ARG A 217 -10.07 -15.24 -13.86
C ARG A 217 -9.18 -14.69 -14.97
N ARG A 218 -9.66 -13.74 -15.79
CA ARG A 218 -8.90 -13.15 -16.90
C ARG A 218 -7.82 -12.22 -16.37
N SER A 219 -8.16 -11.36 -15.42
CA SER A 219 -7.20 -10.49 -14.72
C SER A 219 -6.15 -11.33 -14.01
N TRP A 220 -6.57 -12.38 -13.30
CA TRP A 220 -5.65 -13.29 -12.61
C TRP A 220 -4.64 -13.93 -13.57
N ARG A 221 -5.11 -14.54 -14.66
CA ARG A 221 -4.23 -15.19 -15.64
C ARG A 221 -3.22 -14.24 -16.28
N ARG A 222 -3.51 -12.93 -16.34
CA ARG A 222 -2.59 -11.91 -16.87
C ARG A 222 -1.68 -11.33 -15.79
N GLY A 223 -2.17 -11.25 -14.56
CA GLY A 223 -1.54 -10.56 -13.44
C GLY A 223 -0.93 -11.48 -12.39
N ALA A 224 -0.94 -12.81 -12.53
CA ALA A 224 -0.41 -13.72 -11.51
C ALA A 224 1.07 -13.45 -11.19
N ALA A 225 1.89 -13.14 -12.19
CA ALA A 225 3.29 -12.75 -11.98
C ALA A 225 3.42 -11.43 -11.21
N ASP A 226 2.56 -10.44 -11.50
CA ASP A 226 2.50 -9.18 -10.75
C ASP A 226 1.97 -9.40 -9.32
N ALA A 227 1.00 -10.30 -9.13
CA ALA A 227 0.49 -10.67 -7.81
C ALA A 227 1.57 -11.34 -6.96
N ARG A 228 2.36 -12.25 -7.54
CA ARG A 228 3.54 -12.84 -6.90
C ARG A 228 4.55 -11.77 -6.49
N HIS A 229 4.88 -10.85 -7.40
CA HIS A 229 5.79 -9.73 -7.14
C HIS A 229 5.31 -8.86 -5.97
N GLU A 230 4.04 -8.45 -6.00
CA GLU A 230 3.46 -7.59 -4.96
C GLU A 230 3.34 -8.30 -3.61
N ALA A 231 3.03 -9.59 -3.59
CA ALA A 231 3.00 -10.37 -2.35
C ALA A 231 4.37 -10.55 -1.71
N GLN A 232 5.40 -10.87 -2.49
CA GLN A 232 6.77 -10.98 -1.96
C GLN A 232 7.27 -9.63 -1.41
N LEU A 233 6.95 -8.53 -2.10
CA LEU A 233 7.24 -7.20 -1.56
C LEU A 233 6.46 -6.91 -0.29
N LEU A 234 5.18 -7.28 -0.22
CA LEU A 234 4.39 -7.10 1.00
C LEU A 234 5.00 -7.87 2.18
N ALA A 235 5.51 -9.08 1.96
CA ALA A 235 6.22 -9.86 2.97
C ALA A 235 7.49 -9.15 3.46
N VAL A 236 8.31 -8.64 2.54
CA VAL A 236 9.52 -7.87 2.88
C VAL A 236 9.19 -6.59 3.64
N LEU A 237 8.16 -5.87 3.21
CA LEU A 237 7.73 -4.64 3.89
C LEU A 237 7.24 -4.94 5.31
N ALA A 238 6.53 -6.05 5.50
CA ALA A 238 6.05 -6.49 6.80
C ALA A 238 7.23 -6.83 7.73
N GLU A 239 8.25 -7.52 7.23
CA GLU A 239 9.50 -7.72 7.98
C GLU A 239 10.20 -6.40 8.30
N ALA A 240 10.23 -5.46 7.34
CA ALA A 240 10.89 -4.17 7.53
C ALA A 240 10.27 -3.35 8.67
N LEU A 241 9.01 -3.58 9.05
CA LEU A 241 8.38 -2.95 10.22
C LEU A 241 9.00 -3.39 11.55
N LEU A 242 9.68 -4.55 11.58
CA LEU A 242 10.36 -5.09 12.77
C LEU A 242 11.79 -4.57 12.92
N ALA A 243 12.25 -3.70 12.02
CA ALA A 243 13.60 -3.18 12.07
C ALA A 243 13.82 -2.33 13.34
N GLU A 244 14.96 -2.55 14.01
CA GLU A 244 15.35 -1.80 15.20
C GLU A 244 15.31 -0.28 14.94
N GLY A 245 14.69 0.45 15.87
CA GLY A 245 14.55 1.91 15.79
C GLY A 245 13.31 2.40 15.04
N LEU A 246 12.47 1.51 14.51
CA LEU A 246 11.10 1.87 14.10
C LEU A 246 10.15 1.90 15.30
N GLU A 247 9.12 2.73 15.18
CA GLU A 247 8.08 2.90 16.20
C GLU A 247 7.34 1.58 16.44
N ASP A 248 7.16 1.23 17.72
CA ASP A 248 6.47 0.02 18.21
C ASP A 248 7.14 -1.32 17.82
N ALA A 249 8.33 -1.30 17.21
CA ALA A 249 9.01 -2.52 16.75
C ALA A 249 9.40 -3.49 17.89
N ASP A 250 9.54 -2.99 19.12
CA ASP A 250 9.82 -3.77 20.34
C ASP A 250 8.55 -4.25 21.05
N ASP A 251 7.37 -3.80 20.62
CA ASP A 251 6.10 -4.28 21.15
C ASP A 251 5.74 -5.64 20.53
N GLU A 252 5.55 -6.66 21.38
CA GLU A 252 5.33 -8.04 20.93
C GLU A 252 4.02 -8.20 20.14
N SER A 253 2.97 -7.43 20.47
CA SER A 253 1.69 -7.45 19.73
C SER A 253 1.84 -6.81 18.36
N TYR A 254 2.53 -5.68 18.27
CA TYR A 254 2.87 -5.06 16.99
C TYR A 254 3.68 -6.03 16.11
N ALA A 255 4.71 -6.64 16.71
CA ALA A 255 5.55 -7.60 16.03
C ALA A 255 4.77 -8.84 15.56
N ALA A 256 3.80 -9.30 16.36
CA ALA A 256 2.92 -10.39 15.99
C ALA A 256 2.06 -10.05 14.76
N TYR A 257 1.50 -8.84 14.67
CA TYR A 257 0.75 -8.42 13.48
C TYR A 257 1.64 -8.32 12.23
N ALA A 258 2.85 -7.77 12.35
CA ALA A 258 3.79 -7.72 11.23
C ALA A 258 4.18 -9.13 10.74
N ARG A 259 4.44 -10.07 11.65
CA ARG A 259 4.73 -11.48 11.28
C ARG A 259 3.53 -12.18 10.63
N GLN A 260 2.32 -11.96 11.14
CA GLN A 260 1.09 -12.49 10.52
C GLN A 260 0.89 -11.95 9.10
N LEU A 261 1.10 -10.65 8.90
CA LEU A 261 1.05 -10.04 7.57
C LEU A 261 2.09 -10.65 6.62
N ARG A 262 3.33 -10.84 7.10
CA ARG A 262 4.41 -11.47 6.33
C ARG A 262 4.04 -12.88 5.90
N GLU A 263 3.53 -13.72 6.81
CA GLU A 263 3.13 -15.10 6.53
C GLU A 263 1.95 -15.18 5.55
N ALA A 264 0.94 -14.31 5.71
CA ALA A 264 -0.18 -14.21 4.79
C ALA A 264 0.29 -13.77 3.39
N ALA A 265 1.22 -12.83 3.31
CA ALA A 265 1.81 -12.36 2.06
C ALA A 265 2.64 -13.47 1.37
N SER A 266 3.45 -14.23 2.11
CA SER A 266 4.17 -15.40 1.56
C SER A 266 3.21 -16.49 1.05
N SER A 267 2.08 -16.69 1.74
CA SER A 267 1.02 -17.61 1.27
C SER A 267 0.38 -17.12 -0.01
N LEU A 268 0.16 -15.80 -0.16
CA LEU A 268 -0.34 -15.19 -1.39
C LEU A 268 0.66 -15.39 -2.54
N ALA A 269 1.96 -15.16 -2.30
CA ALA A 269 3.00 -15.37 -3.30
C ALA A 269 3.03 -16.83 -3.79
N THR A 270 2.94 -17.78 -2.85
CA THR A 270 2.88 -19.22 -3.16
C THR A 270 1.65 -19.56 -4.00
N ALA A 271 0.48 -19.03 -3.64
CA ALA A 271 -0.75 -19.23 -4.40
C ALA A 271 -0.67 -18.62 -5.81
N ALA A 272 -0.06 -17.43 -5.94
CA ALA A 272 0.18 -16.79 -7.23
C ALA A 272 1.12 -17.61 -8.13
N GLU A 273 2.17 -18.19 -7.56
CA GLU A 273 3.10 -19.08 -8.27
C GLU A 273 2.44 -20.40 -8.68
N GLY A 274 1.55 -20.94 -7.86
CA GLY A 274 0.72 -22.11 -8.17
C GLY A 274 -0.50 -21.82 -9.06
N GLU A 275 -0.67 -20.58 -9.52
CA GLU A 275 -1.84 -20.09 -10.27
C GLU A 275 -3.20 -20.31 -9.55
N ASP A 276 -3.21 -20.50 -8.23
CA ASP A 276 -4.40 -20.74 -7.42
C ASP A 276 -5.04 -19.41 -6.97
N ARG A 277 -6.00 -18.93 -7.78
CA ARG A 277 -6.72 -17.68 -7.50
C ARG A 277 -7.52 -17.74 -6.19
N ALA A 278 -8.07 -18.89 -5.85
CA ALA A 278 -8.92 -19.01 -4.66
C ALA A 278 -8.07 -18.91 -3.40
N ALA A 279 -6.96 -19.65 -3.34
CA ALA A 279 -5.99 -19.54 -2.26
C ALA A 279 -5.39 -18.13 -2.17
N ALA A 280 -5.08 -17.48 -3.30
CA ALA A 280 -4.57 -16.12 -3.32
C ALA A 280 -5.57 -15.10 -2.77
N ALA A 281 -6.86 -15.24 -3.08
CA ALA A 281 -7.93 -14.40 -2.52
C ALA A 281 -8.04 -14.56 -1.00
N THR A 282 -8.04 -15.80 -0.49
CA THR A 282 -8.04 -16.08 0.96
C THR A 282 -6.82 -15.50 1.66
N ALA A 283 -5.64 -15.59 1.05
CA ALA A 283 -4.41 -15.01 1.59
C ALA A 283 -4.45 -13.46 1.61
N LEU A 284 -5.04 -12.82 0.58
CA LEU A 284 -5.23 -11.36 0.56
C LEU A 284 -6.17 -10.91 1.69
N GLU A 285 -7.26 -11.62 1.92
CA GLU A 285 -8.16 -11.33 3.05
C GLU A 285 -7.43 -11.46 4.39
N ALA A 286 -6.55 -12.45 4.54
CA ALA A 286 -5.72 -12.58 5.74
C ALA A 286 -4.76 -11.39 5.92
N CYS A 287 -4.14 -10.92 4.83
CA CYS A 287 -3.32 -9.71 4.85
C CYS A 287 -4.15 -8.50 5.32
N GLN A 288 -5.33 -8.29 4.74
CA GLN A 288 -6.21 -7.16 5.08
C GLN A 288 -6.72 -7.22 6.52
N ARG A 289 -7.03 -8.41 7.05
CA ARG A 289 -7.35 -8.59 8.47
C ARG A 289 -6.20 -8.20 9.38
N SER A 290 -4.97 -8.59 9.04
CA SER A 290 -3.77 -8.19 9.78
C SER A 290 -3.59 -6.67 9.78
N CYS A 291 -3.82 -6.01 8.65
CA CYS A 291 -3.77 -4.55 8.55
C CYS A 291 -4.86 -3.88 9.42
N ALA A 292 -6.09 -4.41 9.41
CA ALA A 292 -7.18 -3.88 10.21
C ALA A 292 -6.90 -4.02 11.72
N ALA A 293 -6.52 -5.21 12.17
CA ALA A 293 -6.24 -5.47 13.59
C ALA A 293 -5.07 -4.61 14.11
N CYS A 294 -3.98 -4.49 13.35
CA CYS A 294 -2.87 -3.61 13.71
C CYS A 294 -3.30 -2.14 13.78
N HIS A 295 -4.14 -1.68 12.86
CA HIS A 295 -4.60 -0.29 12.87
C HIS A 295 -5.57 0.01 14.01
N ASP A 296 -6.39 -0.95 14.43
CA ASP A 296 -7.29 -0.78 15.58
C ASP A 296 -6.49 -0.54 16.87
N ASP A 297 -5.33 -1.17 17.00
CA ASP A 297 -4.48 -1.08 18.20
C ASP A 297 -3.43 0.06 18.14
N TYR A 298 -2.86 0.37 16.96
CA TYR A 298 -1.66 1.22 16.83
C TYR A 298 -1.83 2.49 15.97
N ARG A 299 -3.00 2.74 15.36
CA ARG A 299 -3.22 3.95 14.53
C ARG A 299 -3.69 5.17 15.33
N GLY A 300 -3.96 4.99 16.64
CA GLY A 300 -4.53 5.99 17.55
C GLY A 300 -3.77 7.31 17.61
#